data_AF-I2DL85-F1
#
_entry.id   AF-I2DL85-F1
#
_cell.length_a   1.000
_cell.length_b   1.000
_cell.length_c   1.000
_cell.angle_alpha   90.00
_cell.angle_beta   90.00
_cell.angle_gamma   90.00
#
_symmetry.space_group_name_H-M   'P 1'
#
loop_
_entity.id
_entity.type
_entity.pdbx_description
1 polymer ?
#
loop_
_entity_poly.entity_id
_entity_poly.type
_entity_poly.pdbx_seq_one_letter_code
_entity_poly.pdbx_strand_id
1 'polypeptide(L)' 'MGIIKISEHMHERLRSTSTALSRSINAQAEHWLRVGMLAELNPSLSYGDICRMLIESEARGGDAGTAQPAARDIEQVA' A
#
# COMPACT_ATOMS: atom_id res chain seq x y z
N MET A 1 1.55 18.39 -1.36
CA MET A 1 2.48 17.25 -1.42
C MET A 1 3.30 17.24 -0.13
N GLY A 2 3.17 16.21 0.71
CA GLY A 2 4.01 16.07 1.90
C GLY A 2 5.36 15.46 1.53
N ILE A 3 6.47 16.06 1.95
CA ILE A 3 7.82 15.51 1.73
C ILE A 3 8.16 14.67 2.96
N ILE A 4 8.39 13.36 2.75
CA ILE A 4 8.83 12.46 3.80
C ILE A 4 10.35 12.32 3.70
N LYS A 5 11.06 12.58 4.80
CA LYS A 5 12.50 12.33 4.90
C LYS A 5 12.75 10.86 5.27
N ILE A 6 13.67 10.22 4.57
CA ILE A 6 14.15 8.86 4.86
C ILE A 6 15.67 8.86 4.96
N SER A 7 16.25 7.82 5.55
CA SER A 7 17.71 7.68 5.64
C SER A 7 18.34 7.39 4.27
N GLU A 8 19.60 7.77 4.09
CA GLU A 8 20.33 7.54 2.83
C GLU A 8 20.36 6.05 2.45
N HIS A 9 20.64 5.18 3.41
CA HIS A 9 20.61 3.73 3.21
C HIS A 9 19.24 3.22 2.71
N MET A 10 18.14 3.82 3.17
CA MET A 10 16.80 3.44 2.67
C MET A 10 16.57 3.99 1.25
N HIS A 11 17.06 5.19 0.95
CA HIS A 11 16.99 5.77 -0.38
C HIS A 11 17.79 4.95 -1.41
N GLU A 12 18.98 4.45 -1.04
CA GLU A 12 19.77 3.52 -1.86
C GLU A 12 19.03 2.20 -2.13
N ARG A 13 18.36 1.63 -1.11
CA ARG A 13 17.53 0.42 -1.26
C ARG A 13 16.35 0.63 -2.19
N LEU A 14 15.67 1.78 -2.07
CA LEU A 14 14.59 2.16 -2.98
C LEU A 14 15.12 2.27 -4.41
N ARG A 15 16.25 2.96 -4.62
CA ARG A 15 16.87 3.10 -5.94
C ARG A 15 17.18 1.74 -6.55
N SER A 16 17.90 0.87 -5.83
CA SER A 16 18.27 -0.47 -6.32
C SER A 16 17.04 -1.31 -6.66
N THR A 17 16.06 -1.38 -5.75
CA THR A 17 14.84 -2.18 -5.93
C THR A 17 13.96 -1.63 -7.06
N SER A 18 13.85 -0.30 -7.16
CA SER A 18 13.05 0.35 -8.22
C SER A 18 13.56 0.01 -9.62
N THR A 19 14.89 0.00 -9.80
CA THR A 19 15.54 -0.44 -11.05
C THR A 19 15.26 -1.92 -11.32
N ALA A 20 15.42 -2.79 -10.32
CA ALA A 20 15.17 -4.22 -10.47
C ALA A 20 13.71 -4.56 -10.81
N LEU A 21 12.76 -3.80 -10.26
CA LEU A 21 11.33 -4.01 -10.44
C LEU A 21 10.70 -3.06 -11.48
N SER A 22 11.54 -2.42 -12.31
CA SER A 22 11.14 -1.56 -13.43
C SER A 22 10.08 -0.52 -13.08
N ARG A 23 10.27 0.21 -11.98
CA ARG A 23 9.37 1.26 -11.51
C ARG A 23 10.13 2.51 -11.07
N SER A 24 9.45 3.66 -10.95
CA SER A 24 10.09 4.86 -10.39
C SER A 24 10.40 4.68 -8.90
N ILE A 25 11.35 5.47 -8.38
CA ILE A 25 11.70 5.46 -6.94
C ILE A 25 10.46 5.78 -6.07
N ASN A 26 9.65 6.75 -6.50
CA ASN A 26 8.43 7.12 -5.79
C ASN A 26 7.39 5.98 -5.82
N ALA A 27 7.19 5.35 -6.98
CA ALA A 27 6.28 4.21 -7.09
C ALA A 27 6.75 3.01 -6.24
N GLN A 28 8.06 2.81 -6.12
CA GLN A 28 8.62 1.79 -5.22
C GLN A 28 8.37 2.12 -3.75
N ALA A 29 8.55 3.38 -3.36
CA ALA A 29 8.28 3.84 -2.00
C ALA A 29 6.80 3.68 -1.66
N GLU A 30 5.92 4.13 -2.54
CA GLU A 30 4.47 4.00 -2.40
C GLU A 30 4.05 2.53 -2.27
N HIS A 31 4.58 1.65 -3.11
CA HIS A 31 4.30 0.22 -3.02
C HIS A 31 4.69 -0.37 -1.65
N TRP A 32 5.88 -0.06 -1.13
CA TRP A 32 6.29 -0.53 0.20
C TRP A 32 5.41 0.04 1.31
N LEU A 33 5.00 1.31 1.23
CA LEU A 33 4.10 1.92 2.20
C LEU A 33 2.73 1.25 2.19
N ARG A 34 2.16 0.99 1.00
CA ARG A 34 0.86 0.29 0.87
C ARG A 34 0.94 -1.16 1.37
N VAL A 35 2.00 -1.89 1.03
CA VAL A 35 2.23 -3.25 1.54
C VAL A 35 2.36 -3.23 3.06
N GLY A 36 3.15 -2.32 3.62
CA GLY A 36 3.35 -2.20 5.07
C GLY A 36 2.06 -1.88 5.81
N MET A 37 1.26 -0.95 5.29
CA MET A 37 -0.04 -0.61 5.87
C MET A 37 -1.01 -1.80 5.82
N LEU A 38 -1.09 -2.50 4.70
CA LEU A 38 -1.96 -3.68 4.56
C LEU A 38 -1.53 -4.84 5.47
N ALA A 39 -0.22 -5.05 5.63
CA ALA A 39 0.31 -6.04 6.55
C ALA A 39 0.00 -5.71 8.02
N GLU A 40 0.10 -4.43 8.40
CA GLU A 40 -0.23 -3.95 9.75
C GLU A 40 -1.73 -4.13 10.06
N LEU A 41 -2.59 -3.80 9.10
CA LEU A 41 -4.05 -3.92 9.24
C LEU A 41 -4.56 -5.35 9.15
N ASN A 42 -3.81 -6.24 8.49
CA ASN A 42 -4.21 -7.63 8.25
C ASN A 42 -3.06 -8.61 8.58
N PRO A 43 -2.71 -8.80 9.87
CA PRO A 43 -1.54 -9.59 10.26
C PRO A 43 -1.57 -11.08 9.85
N SER A 44 -2.76 -11.61 9.55
CA SER A 44 -2.95 -13.00 9.11
C SER A 44 -2.76 -13.21 7.62
N LEU A 45 -2.69 -12.15 6.81
CA LEU A 45 -2.53 -12.27 5.37
C LEU A 45 -1.08 -12.54 4.99
N SER A 46 -0.90 -13.41 4.00
CA SER A 46 0.41 -13.61 3.40
C SER A 46 0.77 -12.43 2.50
N TYR A 47 2.07 -12.24 2.24
CA TYR A 47 2.53 -11.25 1.27
C TYR A 47 1.87 -11.44 -0.11
N GLY A 48 1.66 -12.69 -0.53
CA GLY A 48 0.99 -13.00 -1.79
C GLY A 48 -0.46 -12.51 -1.84
N ASP A 49 -1.19 -12.62 -0.72
CA ASP A 49 -2.57 -12.12 -0.61
C ASP A 49 -2.62 -10.60 -0.63
N ILE A 50 -1.69 -9.94 0.06
CA ILE A 50 -1.52 -8.47 0.01
C ILE A 50 -1.25 -8.01 -1.43
N CYS A 51 -0.36 -8.69 -2.15
CA CYS A 51 -0.11 -8.36 -3.56
C CYS A 51 -1.35 -8.54 -4.43
N ARG A 52 -2.14 -9.60 -4.21
CA ARG A 52 -3.39 -9.81 -4.95
C ARG A 52 -4.37 -8.67 -4.70
N MET A 53 -4.55 -8.26 -3.44
CA MET A 53 -5.41 -7.13 -3.08
C MET A 53 -4.99 -5.83 -3.78
N LEU A 54 -3.69 -5.55 -3.86
CA LEU A 54 -3.16 -4.37 -4.55
C LEU A 54 -3.42 -4.41 -6.06
N ILE A 55 -3.28 -5.58 -6.70
CA ILE A 55 -3.57 -5.71 -8.13
C ILE A 55 -5.07 -5.48 -8.39
N GLU A 56 -5.92 -6.07 -7.56
CA GLU A 56 -7.37 -5.90 -7.68
C GLU A 56 -7.85 -4.48 -7.37
N SER A 57 -7.19 -3.75 -6.46
CA SER A 57 -7.53 -2.35 -6.19
C SER A 57 -7.23 -1.48 -7.41
N GLU A 58 -6.05 -1.64 -8.00
CA GLU A 58 -5.64 -0.90 -9.20
C GLU A 58 -6.55 -1.23 -10.40
N ALA A 59 -6.92 -2.50 -10.59
CA ALA A 59 -7.85 -2.90 -11.63
C ALA A 59 -9.24 -2.27 -11.47
N ARG A 60 -9.66 -1.98 -10.23
CA ARG A 60 -10.91 -1.29 -9.90
C ARG A 60 -10.79 0.24 -9.96
N GLY A 61 -9.63 0.77 -10.35
CA GLY A 61 -9.36 2.21 -10.37
C GLY A 61 -9.26 2.84 -8.97
N GLY A 62 -9.04 2.03 -7.94
CA GLY A 62 -9.02 2.43 -6.54
C GLY A 62 -7.64 2.35 -5.92
N ASP A 63 -7.26 3.40 -5.19
CA ASP A 63 -6.14 3.36 -4.26
C ASP A 63 -6.51 2.45 -3.08
N ALA A 64 -5.80 1.32 -2.91
CA ALA A 64 -5.95 0.45 -1.74
C ALA A 64 -5.68 1.18 -0.41
N GLY A 65 -5.10 2.39 -0.47
CA GLY A 65 -4.89 3.30 0.65
C GLY A 65 -6.16 3.83 1.30
N THR A 66 -7.28 3.91 0.58
CA THR A 66 -8.57 4.29 1.16
C THR A 66 -9.34 3.03 1.53
N ALA A 67 -8.95 2.39 2.63
CA ALA A 67 -9.91 1.65 3.42
C ALA A 67 -10.95 2.67 3.91
N GLN A 68 -11.96 2.93 3.09
CA GLN A 68 -13.16 3.62 3.55
C GLN A 68 -13.63 2.78 4.74
N PRO A 69 -13.65 3.32 5.97
CA PRO A 69 -14.16 2.58 7.10
C PRO A 69 -15.57 2.19 6.69
N ALA A 70 -15.84 0.88 6.60
CA ALA A 70 -17.15 0.37 6.30
C ALA A 70 -18.09 1.14 7.22
N ALA A 71 -18.93 1.99 6.62
CA ALA A 71 -20.03 2.61 7.31
C ALA A 71 -20.83 1.42 7.84
N ARG A 72 -20.63 1.11 9.13
CA ARG A 72 -21.52 0.22 9.84
C ARG A 72 -22.83 0.98 9.80
N ASP A 73 -23.74 0.54 8.93
CA ASP A 73 -25.13 0.93 8.96
C ASP A 73 -25.64 0.59 10.36
N ILE A 74 -25.58 1.58 11.25
CA ILE A 74 -26.16 1.50 12.58
C ILE A 74 -27.68 1.56 12.37
N GLU A 75 -28.29 0.39 12.54
CA GLU A 75 -29.68 0.13 12.92
C GLU A 75 -30.78 0.87 12.16
N GLN A 76 -31.38 0.13 11.22
CA GLN A 76 -32.79 0.25 10.91
C GLN A 76 -33.59 -0.54 11.95
N VAL A 77 -33.86 0.07 13.12
CA VAL A 77 -34.95 -0.35 14.02
C VAL A 77 -35.67 0.89 14.54
N ALA A 78 -36.77 1.23 13.88
CA ALA A 78 -37.86 2.03 14.41
C ALA A 78 -39.16 1.50 13.81
#